data_AF-A0A930J582-F1
#
_entry.id   AF-A0A930J582-F1
#
_cell.length_a   1.000
_cell.length_b   1.000
_cell.length_c   1.000
_cell.angle_alpha   90.00
_cell.angle_beta   90.00
_cell.angle_gamma   90.00
#
_symmetry.space_group_name_H-M   'P 1'
#
loop_
_entity.id
_entity.type
_entity.pdbx_description
1 polymer ?
#
loop_
_entity_poly.entity_id
_entity_poly.type
_entity_poly.pdbx_seq_one_letter_code
_entity_poly.pdbx_strand_id
1 'polypeptide(L)'
;MKDLEEQYVTVLDDFQHTVENKIRNHKDEVGFPQLPANVSEEELSNYLFDYQAALDSEGTERSRYTIAGFLLCLPILIMSAFPDDSLPFKGILNVLAAIGVGLVLFLLYRVMMKVLVRNKIRRANQDYPEAKAYVDRVMDFK
;
A
#
# COMPACT_ATOMS: atom_id res chain seq x y z
N MET A 1 -0.97 -18.28 -13.34
CA MET A 1 -1.30 -18.21 -11.88
C MET A 1 -0.02 -18.11 -11.06
N LYS A 2 1.00 -18.93 -11.35
CA LYS A 2 2.37 -18.75 -10.80
C LYS A 2 3.00 -17.42 -11.18
N ASP A 3 2.69 -16.93 -12.37
CA ASP A 3 3.31 -15.75 -12.97
C ASP A 3 2.89 -14.44 -12.28
N LEU A 4 1.71 -14.41 -11.63
CA LEU A 4 1.24 -13.26 -10.86
C LEU A 4 1.78 -13.27 -9.43
N GLU A 5 2.00 -14.45 -8.84
CA GLU A 5 2.63 -14.58 -7.52
C GLU A 5 4.13 -14.25 -7.59
N GLU A 6 4.84 -14.70 -8.63
CA GLU A 6 6.26 -14.36 -8.85
C GLU A 6 6.48 -12.86 -9.11
N GLN A 7 5.57 -12.21 -9.84
CA GLN A 7 5.64 -10.77 -10.09
C GLN A 7 5.34 -9.93 -8.83
N TYR A 8 4.59 -10.48 -7.87
CA TYR A 8 4.31 -9.81 -6.58
C TYR A 8 5.45 -9.93 -5.59
N VAL A 9 6.09 -11.10 -5.51
CA VAL A 9 7.26 -11.31 -4.62
C VAL A 9 8.47 -10.50 -5.12
N THR A 10 8.63 -10.32 -6.42
CA THR A 10 9.73 -9.53 -7.00
C THR A 10 9.58 -8.01 -6.83
N VAL A 11 8.35 -7.48 -6.73
CA VAL A 11 8.12 -6.05 -6.42
C VAL A 11 8.20 -5.78 -4.92
N LEU A 12 7.91 -6.78 -4.07
CA LEU A 12 7.96 -6.68 -2.60
C LEU A 12 9.38 -6.50 -2.05
N ASP A 13 10.39 -7.02 -2.73
CA ASP A 13 11.81 -6.87 -2.39
C ASP A 13 12.40 -5.52 -2.89
N ASP A 14 11.66 -4.79 -3.74
CA ASP A 14 12.31 -3.94 -4.71
C ASP A 14 12.83 -2.63 -4.10
N PHE A 15 12.16 -2.02 -3.12
CA PHE A 15 12.62 -0.72 -2.60
C PHE A 15 13.90 -0.83 -1.78
N GLN A 16 13.89 -1.61 -0.69
CA GLN A 16 15.07 -1.78 0.15
C GLN A 16 16.24 -2.35 -0.66
N HIS A 17 16.02 -3.42 -1.43
CA HIS A 17 17.09 -4.00 -2.22
C HIS A 17 17.54 -3.09 -3.37
N THR A 18 16.67 -2.30 -4.00
CA THR A 18 17.11 -1.32 -5.01
C THR A 18 18.05 -0.30 -4.38
N VAL A 19 17.70 0.26 -3.22
CA VAL A 19 18.55 1.24 -2.55
C VAL A 19 19.87 0.61 -2.10
N GLU A 20 19.82 -0.55 -1.43
CA GLU A 20 21.00 -1.28 -0.98
C GLU A 20 21.90 -1.70 -2.15
N ASN A 21 21.34 -2.22 -3.23
CA ASN A 21 22.09 -2.60 -4.43
C ASN A 21 22.72 -1.39 -5.10
N LYS A 22 22.00 -0.26 -5.17
CA LYS A 22 22.52 0.97 -5.76
C LYS A 22 23.70 1.52 -4.96
N ILE A 23 23.58 1.55 -3.63
CA ILE A 23 24.69 1.90 -2.73
C ILE A 23 25.85 0.91 -2.93
N ARG A 24 25.60 -0.40 -2.87
CA ARG A 24 26.66 -1.41 -2.99
C ARG A 24 27.43 -1.30 -4.30
N ASN A 25 26.73 -1.02 -5.40
CA ASN A 25 27.34 -1.02 -6.73
C ASN A 25 28.04 0.30 -7.08
N HIS A 26 27.60 1.44 -6.52
CA HIS A 26 28.09 2.77 -6.91
C HIS A 26 28.77 3.55 -5.77
N LYS A 27 28.83 3.03 -4.54
CA LYS A 27 29.42 3.73 -3.37
C LYS A 27 30.85 4.24 -3.59
N ASP A 28 31.61 3.54 -4.41
CA ASP A 28 33.03 3.83 -4.68
C ASP A 28 33.19 4.71 -5.94
N GLU A 29 32.10 5.09 -6.60
CA GLU A 29 32.12 5.97 -7.77
C GLU A 29 32.28 7.45 -7.39
N VAL A 30 32.98 8.19 -8.24
CA VAL A 30 33.22 9.62 -8.05
C VAL A 30 31.89 10.38 -8.17
N GLY A 31 31.50 11.07 -7.10
CA GLY A 31 30.27 11.85 -7.05
C GLY A 31 29.07 11.10 -6.46
N PHE A 32 29.22 9.83 -6.08
CA PHE A 32 28.16 9.11 -5.38
C PHE A 32 27.89 9.72 -3.99
N PRO A 33 26.61 9.91 -3.59
CA PRO A 33 26.27 10.43 -2.27
C PRO A 33 26.81 9.53 -1.16
N GLN A 34 27.54 10.11 -0.21
CA GLN A 34 28.04 9.39 0.97
C GLN A 34 27.05 9.49 2.13
N LEU A 35 27.06 8.45 2.97
CA LEU A 35 26.25 8.43 4.18
C LEU A 35 26.65 9.60 5.09
N PRO A 36 25.71 10.47 5.51
CA PRO A 36 26.01 11.57 6.41
C PRO A 36 26.54 11.06 7.76
N ALA A 37 27.48 11.77 8.37
CA ALA A 37 28.07 11.36 9.66
C ALA A 37 27.07 11.35 10.84
N ASN A 38 25.94 12.04 10.67
CA ASN A 38 24.82 12.10 11.60
C ASN A 38 23.81 10.94 11.45
N VAL A 39 23.90 10.15 10.37
CA VAL A 39 23.02 9.00 10.12
C VAL A 39 23.79 7.72 10.35
N SER A 40 23.30 6.87 11.25
CA SER A 40 23.89 5.53 11.45
C SER A 40 23.39 4.54 10.39
N GLU A 41 24.14 3.47 10.14
CA GLU A 41 23.69 2.37 9.27
C GLU A 41 22.39 1.73 9.79
N GLU A 42 22.24 1.69 11.12
CA GLU A 42 21.01 1.21 11.78
C GLU A 42 19.82 2.12 11.48
N GLU A 43 20.01 3.44 11.52
CA GLU A 43 18.96 4.41 11.21
C GLU A 43 18.53 4.34 9.74
N LEU A 44 19.50 4.18 8.82
CA LEU A 44 19.21 3.94 7.41
C LEU A 44 18.42 2.64 7.21
N SER A 45 18.84 1.55 7.86
CA SER A 45 18.16 0.26 7.79
C SER A 45 16.72 0.34 8.32
N ASN A 46 16.53 0.98 9.47
CA ASN A 46 15.21 1.18 10.06
C ASN A 46 14.30 2.02 9.15
N TYR A 47 14.82 3.08 8.53
CA TYR A 47 14.07 3.86 7.56
C TYR A 47 13.62 3.02 6.35
N LEU A 48 14.54 2.25 5.75
CA LEU A 48 14.22 1.40 4.60
C LEU A 48 13.16 0.35 4.97
N PHE A 49 13.31 -0.28 6.13
CA PHE A 49 12.36 -1.25 6.66
C PHE A 49 10.98 -0.65 6.91
N ASP A 50 10.89 0.49 7.60
CA ASP A 50 9.62 1.14 7.92
C ASP A 50 8.93 1.70 6.66
N TYR A 51 9.71 2.22 5.71
CA TYR A 51 9.20 2.69 4.43
C TYR A 51 8.61 1.53 3.61
N GLN A 52 9.30 0.39 3.58
CA GLN A 52 8.81 -0.82 2.90
C GLN A 52 7.58 -1.39 3.61
N ALA A 53 7.59 -1.50 4.94
CA ALA A 53 6.43 -1.92 5.70
C ALA A 53 5.21 -1.00 5.49
N ALA A 54 5.44 0.30 5.25
CA ALA A 54 4.39 1.24 4.87
C ALA A 54 3.81 0.93 3.49
N LEU A 55 4.65 0.65 2.49
CA LEU A 55 4.23 0.23 1.14
C LEU A 55 3.45 -1.09 1.19
N ASP A 56 3.93 -2.06 1.95
CA ASP A 56 3.35 -3.41 2.07
C ASP A 56 2.05 -3.44 2.87
N SER A 57 1.76 -2.35 3.57
CA SER A 57 0.57 -2.28 4.42
C SER A 57 -0.75 -2.35 3.66
N GLU A 58 -0.76 -2.19 2.33
CA GLU A 58 -1.94 -2.43 1.47
C GLU A 58 -2.50 -3.86 1.56
N GLY A 59 -1.69 -4.79 2.04
CA GLY A 59 -2.03 -6.21 2.07
C GLY A 59 -1.96 -6.83 0.68
N THR A 60 -1.94 -8.16 0.65
CA THR A 60 -1.83 -8.92 -0.61
C THR A 60 -3.06 -8.71 -1.49
N GLU A 61 -2.93 -8.91 -2.81
CA GLU A 61 -4.07 -8.92 -3.73
C GLU A 61 -5.20 -9.82 -3.26
N ARG A 62 -4.85 -11.02 -2.77
CA ARG A 62 -5.81 -11.98 -2.23
C ARG A 62 -6.62 -11.40 -1.07
N SER A 63 -5.97 -10.69 -0.15
CA SER A 63 -6.66 -10.01 0.95
C SER A 63 -7.58 -8.90 0.42
N ARG A 64 -7.09 -8.08 -0.52
CA ARG A 64 -7.87 -6.99 -1.14
C ARG A 64 -9.11 -7.50 -1.87
N TYR A 65 -9.00 -8.59 -2.63
CA TYR A 65 -10.14 -9.21 -3.33
C TYR A 65 -11.14 -9.85 -2.36
N THR A 66 -10.65 -10.44 -1.26
CA THR A 66 -11.53 -10.99 -0.21
C THR A 66 -12.36 -9.90 0.45
N ILE A 67 -11.72 -8.78 0.81
CA ILE A 67 -12.40 -7.61 1.39
C ILE A 67 -13.38 -7.00 0.38
N ALA A 68 -12.98 -6.88 -0.89
CA ALA A 68 -13.86 -6.38 -1.95
C ALA A 68 -15.12 -7.25 -2.11
N GLY A 69 -14.94 -8.58 -2.18
CA GLY A 69 -16.07 -9.52 -2.25
C GLY A 69 -16.98 -9.41 -1.04
N PHE A 70 -16.41 -9.31 0.16
CA PHE A 70 -17.19 -9.11 1.38
C PHE A 70 -18.00 -7.81 1.35
N LEU A 71 -17.39 -6.69 0.95
CA LEU A 71 -18.06 -5.39 0.85
C LEU A 71 -19.17 -5.36 -0.20
N LEU A 72 -19.03 -6.12 -1.29
CA LEU A 72 -20.08 -6.25 -2.31
C LEU A 72 -21.24 -7.12 -1.83
N CYS A 73 -20.97 -8.21 -1.12
CA CYS A 73 -21.99 -9.14 -0.65
C CYS A 73 -22.75 -8.63 0.58
N LEU A 74 -22.10 -7.88 1.48
CA LEU A 74 -22.67 -7.47 2.76
C LEU A 74 -23.99 -6.67 2.63
N PRO A 75 -24.12 -5.68 1.74
CA PRO A 75 -25.39 -4.97 1.54
C PRO A 75 -26.52 -5.86 1.03
N ILE A 76 -26.20 -6.85 0.20
CA ILE A 76 -27.15 -7.82 -0.33
C ILE A 76 -27.66 -8.73 0.80
N LEU A 77 -26.75 -9.22 1.64
CA LEU A 77 -27.09 -10.05 2.80
C LEU A 77 -27.94 -9.28 3.82
N ILE A 78 -27.58 -8.02 4.10
CA ILE A 78 -28.36 -7.16 5.00
C ILE A 78 -29.78 -6.99 4.46
N MET A 79 -29.95 -6.66 3.18
CA MET A 79 -31.28 -6.51 2.61
C MET A 79 -32.09 -7.80 2.57
N SER A 80 -31.42 -8.95 2.35
CA SER A 80 -32.08 -10.26 2.43
C SER A 80 -32.64 -10.59 3.83
N ALA A 81 -32.20 -9.90 4.88
CA ALA A 81 -32.70 -10.09 6.24
C ALA A 81 -33.97 -9.28 6.55
N PHE A 82 -34.41 -8.39 5.66
CA PHE A 82 -35.60 -7.56 5.83
C PHE A 82 -36.73 -8.01 4.90
N PRO A 83 -38.00 -7.88 5.34
CA PRO A 83 -39.14 -8.14 4.46
C PRO A 83 -39.21 -7.11 3.33
N ASP A 84 -39.60 -7.54 2.13
CA ASP A 84 -39.61 -6.71 0.92
C ASP A 84 -40.41 -5.40 1.06
N ASP A 85 -41.48 -5.41 1.85
CA ASP A 85 -42.34 -4.24 2.09
C ASP A 85 -41.68 -3.15 2.96
N SER A 86 -40.59 -3.48 3.65
CA SER A 86 -39.82 -2.55 4.48
C SER A 86 -38.63 -1.91 3.74
N LEU A 87 -38.38 -2.34 2.49
CA LEU A 87 -37.29 -1.82 1.69
C LEU A 87 -37.66 -0.50 1.01
N PRO A 88 -36.69 0.43 0.84
CA PRO A 88 -36.96 1.79 0.36
C PRO A 88 -37.40 1.85 -1.11
N PHE A 89 -37.09 0.84 -1.92
CA PHE A 89 -37.51 0.75 -3.32
C PHE A 89 -38.31 -0.55 -3.55
N LYS A 90 -38.82 -0.74 -4.78
CA LYS A 90 -39.60 -1.93 -5.14
C LYS A 90 -38.85 -2.82 -6.13
N GLY A 91 -38.91 -4.14 -5.90
CA GLY A 91 -38.39 -5.15 -6.81
C GLY A 91 -36.91 -4.96 -7.16
N ILE A 92 -36.59 -4.99 -8.46
CA ILE A 92 -35.22 -4.97 -9.00
C ILE A 92 -34.43 -3.73 -8.54
N LEU A 93 -35.09 -2.60 -8.26
CA LEU A 93 -34.41 -1.38 -7.82
C LEU A 93 -33.72 -1.54 -6.46
N ASN A 94 -34.23 -2.37 -5.54
CA ASN A 94 -33.55 -2.68 -4.28
C ASN A 94 -32.23 -3.42 -4.53
N VAL A 95 -32.25 -4.40 -5.44
CA VAL A 95 -31.06 -5.18 -5.77
C VAL A 95 -30.00 -4.29 -6.41
N LEU A 96 -30.40 -3.41 -7.34
CA LEU A 96 -29.49 -2.44 -7.95
C LEU A 96 -28.94 -1.45 -6.92
N ALA A 97 -29.77 -0.99 -5.97
CA ALA A 97 -29.32 -0.15 -4.86
C ALA A 97 -28.31 -0.90 -3.97
N ALA A 98 -28.49 -2.20 -3.71
CA ALA A 98 -27.55 -3.05 -2.97
C ALA A 98 -26.16 -3.02 -3.57
N ILE A 99 -26.12 -3.30 -4.88
CA ILE A 99 -24.89 -3.37 -5.65
C ILE A 99 -24.23 -1.99 -5.68
N GLY A 100 -25.02 -0.94 -5.86
CA GLY A 100 -24.56 0.44 -5.78
C GLY A 100 -23.90 0.76 -4.43
N VAL A 101 -24.54 0.40 -3.32
CA VAL A 101 -23.98 0.57 -1.97
C VAL A 101 -22.68 -0.22 -1.82
N GLY A 102 -22.64 -1.47 -2.27
CA GLY A 102 -21.43 -2.30 -2.23
C GLY A 102 -20.26 -1.68 -3.02
N LEU A 103 -20.55 -1.14 -4.20
CA LEU A 103 -19.55 -0.43 -5.02
C LEU A 103 -19.04 0.84 -4.33
N VAL A 104 -19.94 1.62 -3.71
CA VAL A 104 -19.55 2.81 -2.93
C VAL A 104 -18.67 2.42 -1.75
N LEU A 105 -19.02 1.38 -1.00
CA LEU A 105 -18.20 0.87 0.11
C LEU A 105 -16.82 0.42 -0.38
N PHE A 106 -16.75 -0.27 -1.51
CA PHE A 106 -15.48 -0.67 -2.12
C PHE A 106 -14.62 0.54 -2.52
N LEU A 107 -15.22 1.56 -3.14
CA LEU A 107 -14.51 2.80 -3.49
C LEU A 107 -14.00 3.53 -2.24
N LEU A 108 -14.82 3.63 -1.20
CA LEU A 108 -14.42 4.21 0.09
C LEU A 108 -13.25 3.45 0.71
N TYR A 109 -13.31 2.12 0.73
CA TYR A 109 -12.21 1.26 1.18
C TYR A 109 -10.93 1.53 0.40
N ARG A 110 -11.01 1.61 -0.94
CA ARG A 110 -9.84 1.87 -1.80
C ARG A 110 -9.20 3.23 -1.53
N VAL A 111 -10.02 4.27 -1.33
CA VAL A 111 -9.53 5.61 -0.98
C VAL A 111 -8.89 5.60 0.40
N MET A 112 -9.57 5.00 1.39
CA MET A 112 -9.06 4.88 2.76
C MET A 112 -7.71 4.16 2.79
N MET A 113 -7.55 3.08 2.03
CA MET A 113 -6.29 2.32 1.99
C MET A 113 -5.13 3.17 1.48
N LYS A 114 -5.33 3.90 0.38
CA LYS A 114 -4.32 4.84 -0.15
C LYS A 114 -3.95 5.91 0.87
N VAL A 115 -4.92 6.42 1.62
CA VAL A 115 -4.67 7.42 2.67
C VAL A 115 -3.86 6.83 3.83
N LEU A 116 -4.16 5.60 4.25
CA LEU A 116 -3.42 4.92 5.31
C LEU A 116 -1.96 4.69 4.92
N VAL A 117 -1.70 4.18 3.72
CA VAL A 117 -0.34 3.97 3.19
C VAL A 117 0.40 5.30 3.12
N ARG A 118 -0.22 6.34 2.54
CA ARG A 118 0.39 7.66 2.45
C ARG A 118 0.72 8.24 3.82
N ASN A 119 -0.13 8.03 4.82
CA ASN A 119 0.13 8.46 6.18
C ASN A 119 1.28 7.69 6.83
N LYS A 120 1.38 6.37 6.59
CA LYS A 120 2.50 5.56 7.10
C LYS A 120 3.82 5.96 6.44
N ILE A 121 3.85 6.14 5.12
CA ILE A 121 5.03 6.66 4.40
C ILE A 121 5.41 8.04 4.93
N ARG A 122 4.42 8.94 5.09
CA ARG A 122 4.68 10.27 5.65
C ARG A 122 5.29 10.19 7.05
N ARG A 123 4.84 9.24 7.87
CA ARG A 123 5.37 9.02 9.21
C ARG A 123 6.81 8.49 9.17
N ALA A 124 7.10 7.46 8.38
CA ALA A 124 8.48 6.98 8.17
C ALA A 124 9.43 8.10 7.69
N ASN A 125 8.95 8.96 6.77
CA ASN A 125 9.70 10.11 6.30
C ASN A 125 9.91 11.22 7.35
N GLN A 126 9.03 11.31 8.35
CA GLN A 126 9.12 12.27 9.45
C GLN A 126 10.00 11.75 10.58
N ASP A 127 9.95 10.44 10.83
CA ASP A 127 10.72 9.77 11.89
C ASP A 127 12.22 9.68 11.50
N TYR A 128 12.53 9.62 10.19
CA TYR A 128 13.90 9.53 9.67
C TYR A 128 14.22 10.55 8.55
N PRO A 129 14.21 11.87 8.84
CA PRO A 129 14.34 12.91 7.82
C PRO A 129 15.70 12.91 7.11
N GLU A 130 16.78 12.58 7.83
CA GLU A 130 18.14 12.59 7.29
C GLU A 130 18.44 11.34 6.45
N ALA A 131 18.00 10.16 6.91
CA ALA A 131 18.07 8.92 6.14
C ALA A 131 17.26 9.05 4.83
N LYS A 132 16.06 9.63 4.89
CA LYS A 132 15.26 9.93 3.70
C LYS A 132 16.01 10.82 2.71
N ALA A 133 16.60 11.93 3.18
CA ALA A 133 17.35 12.85 2.31
C ALA A 133 18.61 12.21 1.69
N TYR A 134 19.22 11.23 2.38
CA TYR A 134 20.29 10.42 1.82
C TYR A 134 19.76 9.48 0.72
N VAL A 135 18.69 8.73 1.00
CA VAL A 135 18.08 7.81 0.04
C VAL A 135 17.59 8.54 -1.21
N ASP A 136 16.97 9.71 -1.07
CA ASP A 136 16.55 10.56 -2.21
C ASP A 136 17.75 10.89 -3.12
N ARG A 137 18.90 11.28 -2.54
CA ARG A 137 20.13 11.56 -3.31
C ARG A 137 20.70 10.31 -3.98
N VAL A 138 20.69 9.17 -3.29
CA VAL A 138 21.11 7.87 -3.86
C VAL A 138 20.23 7.51 -5.05
N MET A 139 18.92 7.71 -4.94
CA MET A 139 17.98 7.40 -6.02
C MET A 139 18.11 8.35 -7.21
N ASP A 140 18.45 9.62 -6.99
CA ASP A 140 18.69 10.62 -8.05
C ASP A 140 20.04 10.48 -8.78
N PHE A 141 20.98 9.72 -8.23
CA PHE A 141 22.28 9.45 -8.87
C PHE A 141 22.10 8.65 -10.18
N LYS A 142 22.69 9.11 -11.27
CA LYS A 142 22.53 8.55 -12.63
C LYS A 142 23.59 7.54 -12.99
#